data_AF-A0AAV6C7T0-F1
#
_entry.id   AF-A0AAV6C7T0-F1
#
_cell.length_a   1.000
_cell.length_b   1.000
_cell.length_c   1.000
_cell.angle_alpha   90.00
_cell.angle_beta   90.00
_cell.angle_gamma   90.00
#
_symmetry.space_group_name_H-M   'P 1'
#
loop_
_entity.id
_entity.type
_entity.pdbx_description
1 polymer ?
#
loop_
_entity_poly.entity_id
_entity_poly.type
_entity_poly.pdbx_seq_one_letter_code
_entity_poly.pdbx_strand_id
1 'polypeptide(L)'
;MRPSFQWGVHCEFHIEGYKRAILSVPALFAAARFHEKDLLSQRAQIEGKATLAEHLRFLSDRNIIGGSTPLLAIGVRNNLVNLRAPIMWNGRAYAVEGERPEESLRPYYGIGCRAGKLRIGQALGGTPEVWQDFFISGIPVLWDNVDDETLLNLILVEAADHSHVFRLPRGRHPHATDATRQAWLQLHNIFAANLHSDFATAVAAMRRAVATIEPPLSRCDDYLHAVVGIREDGTIVCIYAHGRLEALGRRAKSLGCQRAVCVENSGSVMPTYFPNGWNGEQIPLLRAPNFGPYGRALLIFELENSVFSSFPVLQQGRF
;
A
#
# COMPACT_ATOMS: atom_id res chain seq x y z
N MET A 1 -9.00 -17.47 -24.60
CA MET A 1 -8.45 -18.65 -23.89
C MET A 1 -8.97 -18.62 -22.45
N ARG A 2 -9.52 -19.72 -21.92
CA ARG A 2 -9.92 -19.80 -20.51
C ARG A 2 -8.68 -20.11 -19.66
N PRO A 3 -8.51 -19.51 -18.47
CA PRO A 3 -7.36 -19.80 -17.62
C PRO A 3 -7.46 -21.24 -17.07
N SER A 4 -6.31 -21.92 -16.95
CA SER A 4 -6.23 -23.25 -16.34
C SER A 4 -6.39 -23.22 -14.81
N PHE A 5 -6.31 -22.03 -14.21
CA PHE A 5 -6.39 -21.80 -12.77
C PHE A 5 -6.95 -20.40 -12.49
N GLN A 6 -7.90 -20.30 -11.56
CA GLN A 6 -8.42 -19.04 -11.06
C GLN A 6 -8.15 -18.95 -9.55
N TRP A 7 -7.80 -17.76 -9.08
CA TRP A 7 -7.45 -17.53 -7.70
C TRP A 7 -8.19 -16.30 -7.18
N GLY A 8 -8.80 -16.45 -6.01
CA GLY A 8 -9.41 -15.38 -5.23
C GLY A 8 -9.11 -15.65 -3.76
N VAL A 9 -8.91 -14.60 -3.00
CA VAL A 9 -8.61 -14.71 -1.57
C VAL A 9 -9.22 -13.57 -0.80
N HIS A 10 -9.54 -13.88 0.44
CA HIS A 10 -9.88 -12.96 1.51
C HIS A 10 -9.19 -13.45 2.79
N CYS A 11 -8.31 -12.64 3.35
CA CYS A 11 -7.59 -12.91 4.58
C CYS A 11 -7.63 -11.66 5.46
N GLU A 12 -7.96 -11.82 6.73
CA GLU A 12 -8.03 -10.73 7.70
C GLU A 12 -7.25 -11.13 8.95
N PHE A 13 -6.56 -10.16 9.55
CA PHE A 13 -6.01 -10.33 10.89
C PHE A 13 -6.01 -9.02 11.65
N HIS A 14 -6.08 -9.15 12.98
CA HIS A 14 -6.05 -8.05 13.92
C HIS A 14 -4.78 -8.12 14.76
N ILE A 15 -4.09 -7.00 14.92
CA ILE A 15 -2.91 -6.87 15.78
C ILE A 15 -3.33 -6.04 16.97
N GLU A 16 -3.65 -6.72 18.07
CA GLU A 16 -4.16 -6.11 19.30
C GLU A 16 -3.02 -5.74 20.28
N GLY A 17 -1.95 -6.53 20.30
CA GLY A 17 -0.79 -6.33 21.19
C GLY A 17 0.53 -6.33 20.43
N TYR A 18 1.16 -5.16 20.35
CA TYR A 18 2.51 -5.00 19.81
C TYR A 18 3.31 -4.01 20.65
N LYS A 19 4.60 -4.30 20.85
CA LYS A 19 5.52 -3.45 21.61
C LYS A 19 5.89 -2.20 20.85
N ARG A 20 6.16 -2.35 19.54
CA ARG A 20 6.48 -1.25 18.63
C ARG A 20 6.31 -1.66 17.17
N ALA A 21 6.12 -0.65 16.34
CA ALA A 21 6.15 -0.77 14.89
C ALA A 21 7.44 -0.15 14.34
N ILE A 22 8.07 -0.85 13.41
CA ILE A 22 9.40 -0.53 12.87
C ILE A 22 9.27 -0.53 11.35
N LEU A 23 9.60 0.58 10.71
CA LEU A 23 9.66 0.65 9.26
C LEU A 23 11.11 0.37 8.82
N SER A 24 11.29 -0.59 7.92
CA SER A 24 12.59 -0.98 7.36
C SER A 24 12.70 -0.50 5.93
N VAL A 25 13.67 0.37 5.65
CA VAL A 25 13.96 0.90 4.30
C VAL A 25 15.48 0.93 4.06
N PRO A 26 16.13 -0.23 3.80
CA PRO A 26 17.59 -0.32 3.67
C PRO A 26 18.17 0.65 2.63
N ALA A 27 17.41 0.94 1.57
CA ALA A 27 17.84 1.80 0.49
C ALA A 27 18.11 3.26 0.89
N LEU A 28 17.45 3.76 1.95
CA LEU A 28 17.73 5.09 2.51
C LEU A 28 19.16 5.20 3.09
N PHE A 29 19.79 4.05 3.38
CA PHE A 29 21.14 3.95 3.92
C PHE A 29 22.18 3.57 2.87
N ALA A 30 21.77 3.35 1.62
CA ALA A 30 22.61 2.79 0.57
C ALA A 30 22.93 3.78 -0.58
N ALA A 31 22.71 5.09 -0.38
CA ALA A 31 22.82 6.11 -1.43
C ALA A 31 22.05 5.74 -2.73
N ALA A 32 20.98 4.96 -2.59
CA ALA A 32 20.23 4.43 -3.71
C ALA A 32 19.44 5.54 -4.42
N ARG A 33 19.28 5.41 -5.74
CA ARG A 33 18.35 6.24 -6.50
C ARG A 33 16.97 5.59 -6.52
N PHE A 34 15.94 6.41 -6.32
CA PHE A 34 14.56 5.95 -6.31
C PHE A 34 13.91 6.26 -7.66
N HIS A 35 14.00 5.32 -8.60
CA HIS A 35 13.25 5.45 -9.85
C HIS A 35 11.84 4.87 -9.70
N GLU A 36 10.87 5.48 -10.36
CA GLU A 36 9.54 4.91 -10.49
C GLU A 36 9.61 3.55 -11.22
N LYS A 37 8.79 2.59 -10.78
CA LYS A 37 8.66 1.32 -11.48
C LYS A 37 8.08 1.55 -12.88
N ASP A 38 8.78 1.02 -13.87
CA ASP A 38 8.21 0.92 -15.21
C ASP A 38 7.16 -0.20 -15.24
N LEU A 39 5.90 0.22 -15.39
CA LEU A 39 4.74 -0.65 -15.37
C LEU A 39 4.36 -1.22 -16.74
N LEU A 40 5.02 -0.75 -17.79
CA LEU A 40 4.81 -1.23 -19.15
C LEU A 40 5.94 -2.17 -19.58
N SER A 41 7.16 -1.99 -19.06
CA SER A 41 8.28 -2.87 -19.39
C SER A 41 8.32 -4.18 -18.62
N GLN A 42 9.17 -5.07 -19.13
CA GLN A 42 9.32 -6.45 -18.70
C GLN A 42 10.45 -6.66 -17.68
N ARG A 43 11.30 -5.67 -17.42
CA ARG A 43 12.48 -5.85 -16.57
C ARG A 43 12.17 -5.40 -15.15
N ALA A 44 12.28 -6.33 -14.20
CA ALA A 44 12.23 -6.00 -12.79
C ALA A 44 13.45 -5.15 -12.42
N GLN A 45 13.24 -3.89 -12.08
CA GLN A 45 14.27 -3.06 -11.45
C GLN A 45 14.43 -3.50 -10.00
N ILE A 46 15.62 -4.01 -9.64
CA ILE A 46 15.94 -4.49 -8.28
C ILE A 46 16.68 -3.43 -7.47
N GLU A 47 17.14 -2.34 -8.10
CA GLU A 47 17.89 -1.28 -7.42
C GLU A 47 17.13 -0.69 -6.22
N GLY A 48 17.82 -0.68 -5.07
CA GLY A 48 17.27 -0.22 -3.80
C GLY A 48 16.17 -1.13 -3.22
N LYS A 49 16.00 -2.36 -3.73
CA LYS A 49 15.06 -3.34 -3.17
C LYS A 49 15.80 -4.45 -2.43
N ALA A 50 15.18 -4.94 -1.37
CA ALA A 50 15.65 -6.04 -0.55
C ALA A 50 14.54 -7.09 -0.37
N THR A 51 14.95 -8.33 -0.15
CA THR A 51 14.09 -9.42 0.29
C THR A 51 13.70 -9.26 1.76
N LEU A 52 12.67 -9.98 2.21
CA LEU A 52 12.30 -10.01 3.63
C LEU A 52 13.47 -10.37 4.55
N ALA A 53 14.27 -11.38 4.18
CA ALA A 53 15.45 -11.79 4.95
C ALA A 53 16.51 -10.67 5.03
N GLU A 54 16.74 -9.96 3.94
CA GLU A 54 17.68 -8.83 3.91
C GLU A 54 17.20 -7.64 4.75
N HIS A 55 15.89 -7.34 4.73
CA HIS A 55 15.29 -6.33 5.61
C HIS A 55 15.44 -6.69 7.09
N LEU A 56 15.18 -7.95 7.47
CA LEU A 56 15.29 -8.41 8.85
C LEU A 56 16.75 -8.41 9.32
N ARG A 57 17.67 -8.89 8.47
CA ARG A 57 19.11 -8.82 8.72
C ARG A 57 19.58 -7.37 8.90
N PHE A 58 19.17 -6.46 8.00
CA PHE A 58 19.50 -5.04 8.08
C PHE A 58 19.12 -4.42 9.44
N LEU A 59 17.94 -4.78 9.97
CA LEU A 59 17.49 -4.33 11.29
C LEU A 59 18.24 -5.01 12.43
N SER A 60 18.49 -6.32 12.33
CA SER A 60 19.20 -7.08 13.35
C SER A 60 20.65 -6.61 13.50
N ASP A 61 21.36 -6.39 12.40
CA ASP A 61 22.76 -5.92 12.40
C ASP A 61 22.90 -4.53 13.07
N ARG A 62 21.81 -3.79 13.16
CA ARG A 62 21.73 -2.47 13.83
C ARG A 62 21.16 -2.55 15.24
N ASN A 63 20.95 -3.75 15.78
CA ASN A 63 20.30 -3.99 17.07
C ASN A 63 18.91 -3.34 17.18
N ILE A 64 18.21 -3.17 16.05
CA ILE A 64 16.86 -2.61 16.04
C ILE A 64 15.85 -3.67 16.43
N ILE A 65 16.02 -4.93 16.02
CA ILE A 65 15.16 -6.06 16.42
C ILE A 65 15.96 -7.15 17.13
N GLY A 66 15.32 -7.84 18.06
CA GLY A 66 15.90 -9.01 18.74
C GLY A 66 15.71 -10.31 17.94
N GLY A 67 16.63 -11.26 18.08
CA GLY A 67 16.62 -12.54 17.36
C GLY A 67 15.42 -13.45 17.67
N SER A 68 14.91 -13.42 18.91
CA SER A 68 13.87 -14.32 19.43
C SER A 68 12.52 -13.64 19.70
N THR A 69 12.39 -12.35 19.42
CA THR A 69 11.12 -11.62 19.67
C THR A 69 10.11 -11.95 18.58
N PRO A 70 8.87 -12.36 18.90
CA PRO A 70 7.88 -12.68 17.88
C PRO A 70 7.59 -11.48 16.98
N LEU A 71 7.59 -11.69 15.65
CA LEU A 71 7.40 -10.61 14.67
C LEU A 71 6.22 -10.89 13.75
N LEU A 72 5.57 -9.83 13.30
CA LEU A 72 4.73 -9.83 12.11
C LEU A 72 5.28 -8.80 11.13
N ALA A 73 5.66 -9.24 9.94
CA ALA A 73 6.09 -8.36 8.87
C ALA A 73 4.96 -8.22 7.84
N ILE A 74 4.59 -6.99 7.51
CA ILE A 74 3.73 -6.68 6.38
C ILE A 74 4.52 -5.85 5.37
N GLY A 75 4.27 -6.08 4.10
CA GLY A 75 4.89 -5.27 3.07
C GLY A 75 4.22 -3.91 2.99
N VAL A 76 5.00 -2.91 2.59
CA VAL A 76 4.54 -1.57 2.20
C VAL A 76 5.26 -1.15 0.91
N ARG A 77 5.49 -2.15 0.03
CA ARG A 77 6.51 -2.17 -1.03
C ARG A 77 6.17 -1.32 -2.25
N ASN A 78 4.99 -0.71 -2.28
CA ASN A 78 4.66 0.33 -3.25
C ASN A 78 5.35 1.67 -2.92
N ASN A 79 5.72 1.87 -1.66
CA ASN A 79 6.41 3.08 -1.22
C ASN A 79 7.81 3.19 -1.82
N LEU A 80 8.17 4.42 -2.18
CA LEU A 80 9.38 4.77 -2.92
C LEU A 80 9.49 4.08 -4.28
N VAL A 81 8.43 3.46 -4.81
CA VAL A 81 8.45 2.79 -6.12
C VAL A 81 7.42 3.41 -7.09
N ASN A 82 6.39 4.07 -6.58
CA ASN A 82 5.37 4.75 -7.38
C ASN A 82 5.38 6.25 -7.08
N LEU A 83 4.85 7.06 -8.00
CA LEU A 83 4.38 8.39 -7.66
C LEU A 83 3.29 8.34 -6.58
N ARG A 84 3.17 9.42 -5.81
CA ARG A 84 2.27 9.56 -4.66
C ARG A 84 2.49 8.50 -3.55
N ALA A 85 3.66 7.86 -3.55
CA ALA A 85 4.03 6.86 -2.55
C ALA A 85 5.29 7.23 -1.74
N PRO A 86 5.45 8.47 -1.23
CA PRO A 86 6.61 8.85 -0.43
C PRO A 86 6.64 8.18 0.96
N ILE A 87 7.84 8.15 1.53
CA ILE A 87 8.09 7.85 2.94
C ILE A 87 8.62 9.11 3.61
N MET A 88 8.10 9.43 4.78
CA MET A 88 8.69 10.42 5.67
C MET A 88 9.45 9.66 6.74
N TRP A 89 10.70 10.02 6.95
CA TRP A 89 11.60 9.36 7.88
C TRP A 89 12.42 10.41 8.60
N ASN A 90 12.41 10.42 9.93
CA ASN A 90 13.10 11.43 10.74
C ASN A 90 12.75 12.88 10.32
N GLY A 91 11.45 13.13 10.07
CA GLY A 91 10.94 14.45 9.67
C GLY A 91 11.26 14.89 8.23
N ARG A 92 11.89 14.03 7.40
CA ARG A 92 12.21 14.33 6.00
C ARG A 92 11.43 13.44 5.04
N ALA A 93 10.91 13.99 3.95
CA ALA A 93 10.29 13.20 2.90
C ALA A 93 11.32 12.62 1.90
N TYR A 94 11.02 11.42 1.45
CA TYR A 94 11.73 10.67 0.42
C TYR A 94 10.70 10.17 -0.59
N ALA A 95 10.98 10.33 -1.88
CA ALA A 95 10.09 9.93 -2.96
C ALA A 95 10.90 9.42 -4.15
N VAL A 96 10.18 8.95 -5.17
CA VAL A 96 10.80 8.63 -6.46
C VAL A 96 11.25 9.91 -7.19
N GLU A 97 12.21 9.77 -8.10
CA GLU A 97 12.63 10.82 -8.99
C GLU A 97 11.44 11.40 -9.78
N GLY A 98 11.39 12.72 -9.89
CA GLY A 98 10.27 13.45 -10.46
C GLY A 98 9.19 13.86 -9.45
N GLU A 99 9.13 13.21 -8.28
CA GLU A 99 8.22 13.61 -7.20
C GLU A 99 8.94 14.47 -6.15
N ARG A 100 8.36 15.64 -5.88
CA ARG A 100 8.72 16.53 -4.77
C ARG A 100 7.55 16.65 -3.80
N PRO A 101 7.47 15.84 -2.73
CA PRO A 101 6.27 15.80 -1.87
C PRO A 101 5.87 17.14 -1.26
N GLU A 102 6.87 17.97 -0.96
CA GLU A 102 6.76 19.29 -0.32
C GLU A 102 6.12 20.34 -1.23
N GLU A 103 6.16 20.12 -2.54
CA GLU A 103 5.48 20.98 -3.52
C GLU A 103 4.01 20.59 -3.70
N SER A 104 3.57 19.45 -3.16
CA SER A 104 2.19 19.00 -3.31
C SER A 104 1.21 19.90 -2.55
N LEU A 105 0.18 20.37 -3.25
CA LEU A 105 -0.92 21.15 -2.69
C LEU A 105 -2.04 20.27 -2.09
N ARG A 106 -1.87 18.95 -2.09
CA ARG A 106 -2.80 18.01 -1.45
C ARG A 106 -2.07 17.05 -0.52
N PRO A 107 -2.67 16.72 0.64
CA PRO A 107 -2.01 15.89 1.63
C PRO A 107 -1.77 14.47 1.12
N TYR A 108 -0.73 13.82 1.63
CA TYR A 108 -0.56 12.37 1.51
C TYR A 108 -1.36 11.68 2.61
N TYR A 109 -2.00 10.56 2.29
CA TYR A 109 -2.75 9.74 3.24
C TYR A 109 -1.92 8.51 3.58
N GLY A 110 -1.92 8.08 4.84
CA GLY A 110 -1.02 7.00 5.19
C GLY A 110 -1.07 6.59 6.64
N ILE A 111 -0.12 5.74 7.00
CA ILE A 111 0.09 5.22 8.34
C ILE A 111 1.50 5.60 8.80
N GLY A 112 1.63 6.06 10.03
CA GLY A 112 2.92 6.46 10.58
C GLY A 112 3.00 6.17 12.07
N CYS A 113 4.21 6.22 12.60
CA CYS A 113 4.45 6.14 14.04
C CYS A 113 4.60 7.56 14.60
N ARG A 114 3.92 7.81 15.72
CA ARG A 114 4.06 9.04 16.50
C ARG A 114 4.05 8.68 17.97
N ALA A 115 5.13 9.03 18.68
CA ALA A 115 5.30 8.71 20.09
C ALA A 115 5.12 7.21 20.39
N GLY A 116 5.71 6.37 19.52
CA GLY A 116 5.72 4.91 19.69
C GLY A 116 4.42 4.18 19.32
N LYS A 117 3.38 4.88 18.88
CA LYS A 117 2.10 4.28 18.45
C LYS A 117 1.83 4.55 16.98
N LEU A 118 1.27 3.56 16.29
CA LEU A 118 0.79 3.77 14.93
C LEU A 118 -0.49 4.61 14.90
N ARG A 119 -0.57 5.45 13.88
CA ARG A 119 -1.70 6.34 13.58
C ARG A 119 -1.93 6.37 12.07
N ILE A 120 -3.18 6.52 11.66
CA ILE A 120 -3.54 6.83 10.28
C ILE A 120 -3.89 8.32 10.21
N GLY A 121 -3.25 9.02 9.28
CA GLY A 121 -3.37 10.46 9.17
C GLY A 121 -2.83 11.00 7.86
N GLN A 122 -2.55 12.29 7.86
CA GLN A 122 -2.12 13.03 6.68
C GLN A 122 -0.69 13.57 6.84
N ALA A 123 0.07 13.65 5.76
CA ALA A 123 1.39 14.28 5.75
C ALA A 123 1.50 15.30 4.61
N LEU A 124 2.19 16.42 4.87
CA LEU A 124 2.40 17.52 3.91
C LEU A 124 1.08 18.07 3.31
N GLY A 125 1.16 18.87 2.24
CA GLY A 125 -0.02 19.42 1.57
C GLY A 125 -0.89 20.31 2.48
N GLY A 126 -0.25 21.09 3.36
CA GLY A 126 -0.92 22.02 4.27
C GLY A 126 -1.50 21.39 5.54
N THR A 127 -1.30 20.09 5.79
CA THR A 127 -1.70 19.45 7.06
C THR A 127 -0.87 19.96 8.25
N PRO A 128 -1.46 20.13 9.45
CA PRO A 128 -0.71 20.44 10.67
C PRO A 128 0.00 19.20 11.27
N GLU A 129 -0.24 18.01 10.73
CA GLU A 129 0.32 16.77 11.26
C GLU A 129 1.83 16.65 10.96
N VAL A 130 2.61 16.33 12.00
CA VAL A 130 4.07 16.16 11.91
C VAL A 130 4.46 14.72 12.26
N TRP A 131 5.25 14.11 11.38
CA TRP A 131 5.70 12.73 11.48
C TRP A 131 7.20 12.67 11.73
N GLN A 132 7.58 12.70 13.01
CA GLN A 132 8.98 12.67 13.42
C GLN A 132 9.61 11.28 13.25
N ASP A 133 8.90 10.21 13.60
CA ASP A 133 9.47 8.85 13.53
C ASP A 133 9.46 8.36 12.06
N PHE A 134 8.28 7.98 11.58
CA PHE A 134 8.06 7.71 10.17
C PHE A 134 6.59 7.87 9.76
N PHE A 135 6.37 8.05 8.47
CA PHE A 135 5.08 7.93 7.81
C PHE A 135 5.27 7.25 6.46
N ILE A 136 4.37 6.33 6.13
CA ILE A 136 4.29 5.70 4.82
C ILE A 136 2.95 6.05 4.20
N SER A 137 3.00 6.50 2.95
CA SER A 137 1.79 6.82 2.21
C SER A 137 1.12 5.55 1.67
N GLY A 138 -0.18 5.68 1.45
CA GLY A 138 -1.03 4.68 0.84
C GLY A 138 -2.26 5.33 0.22
N ILE A 139 -3.04 4.53 -0.50
CA ILE A 139 -4.25 5.02 -1.15
C ILE A 139 -5.36 5.02 -0.09
N PRO A 140 -6.01 6.16 0.23
CA PRO A 140 -7.12 6.17 1.19
C PRO A 140 -8.27 5.34 0.64
N VAL A 141 -8.71 4.34 1.41
CA VAL A 141 -9.88 3.51 1.08
C VAL A 141 -11.02 3.71 2.05
N LEU A 142 -10.76 4.36 3.18
CA LEU A 142 -11.74 4.82 4.14
C LEU A 142 -11.18 6.08 4.79
N TRP A 143 -11.96 7.17 4.80
CA TRP A 143 -11.57 8.43 5.43
C TRP A 143 -12.79 9.12 6.05
N ASP A 144 -12.62 9.71 7.22
CA ASP A 144 -13.69 10.20 8.10
C ASP A 144 -14.87 10.88 7.38
N ASN A 145 -16.07 10.32 7.54
CA ASN A 145 -17.33 10.90 7.04
C ASN A 145 -17.34 11.31 5.56
N VAL A 146 -16.43 10.76 4.76
CA VAL A 146 -16.39 10.97 3.31
C VAL A 146 -17.43 10.05 2.66
N ASP A 147 -18.21 10.60 1.72
CA ASP A 147 -19.15 9.82 0.91
C ASP A 147 -18.44 8.97 -0.17
N ASP A 148 -19.18 8.03 -0.77
CA ASP A 148 -18.61 7.08 -1.73
C ASP A 148 -18.02 7.79 -2.98
N GLU A 149 -18.59 8.91 -3.41
CA GLU A 149 -18.10 9.65 -4.58
C GLU A 149 -16.79 10.40 -4.29
N THR A 150 -16.72 11.06 -3.14
CA THR A 150 -15.52 11.78 -2.70
C THR A 150 -14.41 10.79 -2.36
N LEU A 151 -14.73 9.62 -1.80
CA LEU A 151 -13.77 8.55 -1.59
C LEU A 151 -13.20 8.04 -2.92
N LEU A 152 -14.05 7.83 -3.93
CA LEU A 152 -13.58 7.48 -5.26
C LEU A 152 -12.66 8.56 -5.86
N ASN A 153 -12.98 9.83 -5.65
CA ASN A 153 -12.13 10.95 -6.07
C ASN A 153 -10.75 10.91 -5.40
N LEU A 154 -10.71 10.64 -4.09
CA LEU A 154 -9.45 10.43 -3.37
C LEU A 154 -8.66 9.27 -3.95
N ILE A 155 -9.28 8.09 -4.11
CA ILE A 155 -8.63 6.92 -4.71
C ILE A 155 -8.05 7.25 -6.09
N LEU A 156 -8.82 7.98 -6.92
CA LEU A 156 -8.44 8.33 -8.28
C LEU A 156 -7.17 9.19 -8.36
N VAL A 157 -6.98 10.14 -7.43
CA VAL A 157 -5.84 11.07 -7.45
C VAL A 157 -4.66 10.62 -6.57
N GLU A 158 -4.83 9.52 -5.84
CA GLU A 158 -3.80 8.90 -5.01
C GLU A 158 -3.23 7.59 -5.59
N ALA A 159 -3.95 6.92 -6.50
CA ALA A 159 -3.50 5.68 -7.11
C ALA A 159 -2.74 5.91 -8.43
N ALA A 160 -1.41 6.01 -8.36
CA ALA A 160 -0.57 6.18 -9.56
C ALA A 160 -0.70 5.04 -10.60
N ASP A 161 -1.06 3.84 -10.16
CA ASP A 161 -1.38 2.69 -11.02
C ASP A 161 -2.89 2.45 -11.08
N HIS A 162 -3.51 3.04 -12.09
CA HIS A 162 -4.95 3.03 -12.32
C HIS A 162 -5.53 1.65 -12.61
N SER A 163 -4.70 0.63 -12.85
CA SER A 163 -5.15 -0.77 -12.97
C SER A 163 -5.72 -1.32 -11.66
N HIS A 164 -5.40 -0.69 -10.52
CA HIS A 164 -5.99 -0.99 -9.22
C HIS A 164 -7.37 -0.35 -9.01
N VAL A 165 -7.76 0.54 -9.92
CA VAL A 165 -8.94 1.40 -9.81
C VAL A 165 -9.95 0.99 -10.90
N PHE A 166 -9.47 0.72 -12.10
CA PHE A 166 -10.24 0.29 -13.26
C PHE A 166 -9.74 -1.04 -13.80
N ARG A 167 -10.60 -1.81 -14.46
CA ARG A 167 -10.22 -3.01 -15.23
C ARG A 167 -9.44 -2.58 -16.47
N LEU A 168 -8.18 -2.25 -16.24
CA LEU A 168 -7.29 -1.65 -17.23
C LEU A 168 -5.98 -2.45 -17.28
N PRO A 169 -6.01 -3.65 -17.87
CA PRO A 169 -4.87 -4.55 -17.87
C PRO A 169 -3.69 -3.95 -18.63
N ARG A 170 -2.51 -4.00 -18.03
CA ARG A 170 -1.27 -3.43 -18.58
C ARG A 170 -0.08 -4.37 -18.43
N GLY A 171 1.06 -3.98 -19.01
CA GLY A 171 2.32 -4.73 -18.89
C GLY A 171 2.16 -6.19 -19.34
N ARG A 172 2.48 -7.12 -18.43
CA ARG A 172 2.42 -8.58 -18.64
C ARG A 172 1.06 -9.22 -18.31
N HIS A 173 0.02 -8.44 -18.02
CA HIS A 173 -1.29 -9.00 -17.76
C HIS A 173 -1.79 -9.77 -19.00
N PRO A 174 -2.35 -10.99 -18.88
CA PRO A 174 -2.74 -11.83 -20.02
C PRO A 174 -3.82 -11.19 -20.91
N HIS A 175 -4.56 -10.23 -20.37
CA HIS A 175 -5.57 -9.46 -21.10
C HIS A 175 -5.09 -8.06 -21.52
N ALA A 176 -3.81 -7.72 -21.35
CA ALA A 176 -3.28 -6.44 -21.77
C ALA A 176 -3.17 -6.37 -23.30
N THR A 177 -3.83 -5.36 -23.88
CA THR A 177 -3.77 -5.02 -25.30
C THR A 177 -3.04 -3.70 -25.48
N ASP A 178 -2.71 -3.33 -26.72
CA ASP A 178 -2.11 -2.01 -26.97
C ASP A 178 -3.07 -0.88 -26.63
N ALA A 179 -4.37 -1.06 -26.88
CA ALA A 179 -5.40 -0.12 -26.48
C ALA A 179 -5.42 0.10 -24.95
N THR A 180 -5.40 -0.98 -24.16
CA THR A 180 -5.41 -0.84 -22.68
C THR A 180 -4.10 -0.28 -22.14
N ARG A 181 -2.96 -0.56 -22.78
CA ARG A 181 -1.67 0.07 -22.43
C ARG A 181 -1.66 1.56 -22.72
N GLN A 182 -2.18 1.98 -23.87
CA GLN A 182 -2.28 3.40 -24.23
C GLN A 182 -3.24 4.15 -23.32
N ALA A 183 -4.41 3.58 -23.02
CA ALA A 183 -5.34 4.14 -22.06
C ALA A 183 -4.72 4.27 -20.66
N TRP A 184 -3.98 3.25 -20.19
CA TRP A 184 -3.24 3.35 -18.92
C TRP A 184 -2.19 4.46 -18.95
N LEU A 185 -1.40 4.54 -20.03
CA LEU A 185 -0.37 5.57 -20.19
C LEU A 185 -0.98 6.97 -20.23
N GLN A 186 -2.11 7.15 -20.90
CA GLN A 186 -2.86 8.40 -20.92
C GLN A 186 -3.25 8.83 -19.50
N LEU A 187 -3.85 7.93 -18.71
CA LEU A 187 -4.20 8.24 -17.31
C LEU A 187 -2.98 8.56 -16.46
N HIS A 188 -1.91 7.77 -16.60
CA HIS A 188 -0.69 7.95 -15.84
C HIS A 188 0.00 9.29 -16.17
N ASN A 189 0.02 9.70 -17.43
CA ASN A 189 0.56 11.00 -17.84
C ASN A 189 -0.25 12.17 -17.25
N ILE A 190 -1.59 12.07 -17.24
CA ILE A 190 -2.43 13.10 -16.60
C ILE A 190 -2.20 13.13 -15.09
N PHE A 191 -2.07 11.97 -14.46
CA PHE A 191 -1.75 11.86 -13.04
C PHE A 191 -0.41 12.53 -12.71
N ALA A 192 0.64 12.19 -13.46
CA ALA A 192 1.98 12.77 -13.27
C ALA A 192 2.00 14.29 -13.52
N ALA A 193 1.27 14.78 -14.53
CA ALA A 193 1.14 16.21 -14.80
C ALA A 193 0.41 16.98 -13.69
N ASN A 194 -0.39 16.29 -12.86
CA ASN A 194 -1.13 16.87 -11.75
C ASN A 194 -0.61 16.35 -10.40
N LEU A 195 0.64 15.91 -10.31
CA LEU A 195 1.22 15.33 -9.09
C LEU A 195 1.18 16.29 -7.89
N HIS A 196 1.38 17.58 -8.17
CA HIS A 196 1.47 18.63 -7.15
C HIS A 196 0.25 19.53 -7.05
N SER A 197 -0.72 19.37 -7.96
CA SER A 197 -1.93 20.19 -8.00
C SER A 197 -2.82 19.98 -6.77
N ASP A 198 -3.69 20.95 -6.50
CA ASP A 198 -4.73 20.81 -5.48
C ASP A 198 -5.72 19.70 -5.84
N PHE A 199 -6.52 19.29 -4.86
CA PHE A 199 -7.48 18.19 -5.01
C PHE A 199 -8.50 18.42 -6.13
N ALA A 200 -9.10 19.61 -6.22
CA ALA A 200 -10.14 19.89 -7.20
C ALA A 200 -9.60 19.85 -8.63
N THR A 201 -8.44 20.46 -8.85
CA THR A 201 -7.73 20.45 -10.14
C THR A 201 -7.36 19.04 -10.56
N ALA A 202 -6.74 18.26 -9.67
CA ALA A 202 -6.33 16.89 -9.97
C ALA A 202 -7.54 15.98 -10.28
N VAL A 203 -8.62 16.08 -9.50
CA VAL A 203 -9.84 15.30 -9.72
C VAL A 203 -10.49 15.66 -11.05
N ALA A 204 -10.62 16.96 -11.37
CA ALA A 204 -11.21 17.40 -12.63
C ALA A 204 -10.41 16.91 -13.85
N ALA A 205 -9.08 16.98 -13.78
CA ALA A 205 -8.19 16.47 -14.84
C ALA A 205 -8.34 14.96 -15.02
N MET A 206 -8.29 14.20 -13.92
CA MET A 206 -8.42 12.74 -13.96
C MET A 206 -9.79 12.28 -14.44
N ARG A 207 -10.88 12.90 -13.96
CA ARG A 207 -12.24 12.57 -14.42
C ARG A 207 -12.44 12.85 -15.90
N ARG A 208 -11.92 13.97 -16.39
CA ARG A 208 -11.95 14.29 -17.83
C ARG A 208 -11.19 13.22 -18.63
N ALA A 209 -10.01 12.84 -18.19
CA ALA A 209 -9.21 11.81 -18.85
C ALA A 209 -9.95 10.46 -18.88
N VAL A 210 -10.51 10.02 -17.76
CA VAL A 210 -11.32 8.79 -17.67
C VAL A 210 -12.51 8.83 -18.62
N ALA A 211 -13.23 9.95 -18.71
CA ALA A 211 -14.40 10.09 -19.57
C ALA A 211 -14.07 10.05 -21.08
N THR A 212 -12.80 10.25 -21.46
CA THR A 212 -12.38 10.22 -22.88
C THR A 212 -11.93 8.84 -23.35
N ILE A 213 -11.82 7.87 -22.44
CA ILE A 213 -11.34 6.52 -22.76
C ILE A 213 -12.51 5.65 -23.23
N GLU A 214 -12.36 5.10 -24.44
CA GLU A 214 -13.33 4.22 -25.07
C GLU A 214 -12.79 2.78 -25.20
N PRO A 215 -13.57 1.75 -24.84
CA PRO A 215 -14.89 1.83 -24.19
C PRO A 215 -14.80 2.34 -22.73
N PRO A 216 -15.93 2.78 -22.12
CA PRO A 216 -15.94 3.28 -20.76
C PRO A 216 -15.30 2.30 -19.76
N LEU A 217 -14.43 2.84 -18.91
CA LEU A 217 -13.69 2.03 -17.94
C LEU A 217 -14.61 1.45 -16.87
N SER A 218 -14.57 0.13 -16.70
CA SER A 218 -15.22 -0.55 -15.58
C SER A 218 -14.32 -0.54 -14.34
N ARG A 219 -14.93 -0.57 -13.14
CA ARG A 219 -14.21 -0.62 -11.86
C ARG A 219 -13.48 -1.95 -11.68
N CYS A 220 -12.24 -1.88 -11.20
CA CYS A 220 -11.45 -3.05 -10.84
C CYS A 220 -12.01 -3.73 -9.58
N ASP A 221 -12.26 -5.03 -9.65
CA ASP A 221 -12.77 -5.85 -8.54
C ASP A 221 -12.00 -7.18 -8.37
N ASP A 222 -10.92 -7.37 -9.13
CA ASP A 222 -10.15 -8.62 -9.21
C ASP A 222 -8.66 -8.43 -8.87
N TYR A 223 -8.25 -7.25 -8.40
CA TYR A 223 -6.92 -7.07 -7.83
C TYR A 223 -6.91 -7.43 -6.35
N LEU A 224 -5.89 -8.17 -5.94
CA LEU A 224 -5.55 -8.33 -4.54
C LEU A 224 -5.00 -7.02 -3.98
N HIS A 225 -5.57 -6.55 -2.88
CA HIS A 225 -5.14 -5.36 -2.15
C HIS A 225 -4.76 -5.70 -0.71
N ALA A 226 -3.85 -4.93 -0.12
CA ALA A 226 -3.54 -4.95 1.30
C ALA A 226 -3.96 -3.62 1.92
N VAL A 227 -5.06 -3.65 2.68
CA VAL A 227 -5.63 -2.51 3.38
C VAL A 227 -5.28 -2.59 4.86
N VAL A 228 -4.84 -1.48 5.42
CA VAL A 228 -4.56 -1.33 6.85
C VAL A 228 -5.44 -0.23 7.41
N GLY A 229 -6.21 -0.57 8.45
CA GLY A 229 -6.98 0.36 9.28
C GLY A 229 -6.50 0.30 10.73
N ILE A 230 -6.87 1.32 11.51
CA ILE A 230 -6.64 1.35 12.95
C ILE A 230 -7.95 1.70 13.63
N ARG A 231 -8.35 0.91 14.63
CA ARG A 231 -9.49 1.17 15.50
C ARG A 231 -9.16 2.21 16.56
N GLU A 232 -10.18 2.76 17.20
CA GLU A 232 -10.01 3.72 18.30
C GLU A 232 -9.23 3.14 19.49
N ASP A 233 -9.39 1.85 19.77
CA ASP A 233 -8.65 1.11 20.81
C ASP A 233 -7.16 0.89 20.47
N GLY A 234 -6.73 1.22 19.25
CA GLY A 234 -5.37 1.04 18.76
C GLY A 234 -5.11 -0.30 18.06
N THR A 235 -6.11 -1.18 17.98
CA THR A 235 -6.03 -2.44 17.23
C THR A 235 -5.83 -2.16 15.75
N ILE A 236 -4.83 -2.80 15.16
CA ILE A 236 -4.53 -2.68 13.73
C ILE A 236 -5.34 -3.75 12.99
N VAL A 237 -6.10 -3.34 12.00
CA VAL A 237 -6.89 -4.23 11.15
C VAL A 237 -6.23 -4.32 9.79
N CYS A 238 -5.78 -5.51 9.41
CA CYS A 238 -5.20 -5.76 8.10
C CYS A 238 -6.14 -6.64 7.27
N ILE A 239 -6.49 -6.19 6.08
CA ILE A 239 -7.38 -6.88 5.14
C ILE A 239 -6.60 -7.14 3.85
N TYR A 240 -6.50 -8.40 3.45
CA TYR A 240 -5.90 -8.84 2.20
C TYR A 240 -6.95 -9.54 1.37
N ALA A 241 -7.52 -8.83 0.39
CA ALA A 241 -8.63 -9.36 -0.37
C ALA A 241 -8.65 -8.86 -1.82
N HIS A 242 -9.30 -9.64 -2.67
CA HIS A 242 -9.71 -9.17 -3.98
C HIS A 242 -10.97 -8.32 -3.84
N GLY A 243 -11.05 -7.22 -4.57
CA GLY A 243 -12.26 -6.40 -4.61
C GLY A 243 -11.97 -4.95 -4.95
N ARG A 244 -13.05 -4.17 -5.06
CA ARG A 244 -12.96 -2.72 -5.21
C ARG A 244 -12.37 -2.11 -3.95
N LEU A 245 -11.47 -1.15 -4.08
CA LEU A 245 -10.87 -0.44 -2.95
C LEU A 245 -11.94 0.15 -2.00
N GLU A 246 -13.02 0.71 -2.55
CA GLU A 246 -14.16 1.25 -1.81
C GLU A 246 -14.87 0.18 -0.97
N ALA A 247 -15.02 -1.04 -1.52
CA ALA A 247 -15.63 -2.16 -0.81
C ALA A 247 -14.75 -2.63 0.35
N LEU A 248 -13.43 -2.66 0.16
CA LEU A 248 -12.48 -2.97 1.23
C LEU A 248 -12.47 -1.88 2.32
N GLY A 249 -12.66 -0.62 1.93
CA GLY A 249 -12.92 0.50 2.83
C GLY A 249 -14.15 0.29 3.72
N ARG A 250 -15.29 -0.06 3.11
CA ARG A 250 -16.52 -0.43 3.85
C ARG A 250 -16.30 -1.62 4.78
N ARG A 251 -15.51 -2.61 4.35
CA ARG A 251 -15.14 -3.74 5.22
C ARG A 251 -14.33 -3.27 6.43
N ALA A 252 -13.31 -2.44 6.23
CA ALA A 252 -12.55 -1.86 7.33
C ALA A 252 -13.44 -1.06 8.30
N LYS A 253 -14.39 -0.28 7.78
CA LYS A 253 -15.40 0.43 8.58
C LYS A 253 -16.25 -0.52 9.41
N SER A 254 -16.73 -1.62 8.82
CA SER A 254 -17.51 -2.64 9.54
C SER A 254 -16.71 -3.37 10.62
N LEU A 255 -15.38 -3.33 10.53
CA LEU A 255 -14.45 -3.84 11.54
C LEU A 255 -14.07 -2.77 12.58
N GLY A 256 -14.75 -1.61 12.61
CA GLY A 256 -14.56 -0.57 13.62
C GLY A 256 -13.49 0.47 13.30
N CYS A 257 -12.88 0.44 12.11
CA CYS A 257 -11.94 1.48 11.69
C CYS A 257 -12.68 2.76 11.27
N GLN A 258 -12.09 3.92 11.56
CA GLN A 258 -12.57 5.21 11.04
C GLN A 258 -11.81 5.65 9.78
N ARG A 259 -10.55 5.23 9.66
CA ARG A 259 -9.67 5.47 8.52
C ARG A 259 -8.97 4.17 8.12
N ALA A 260 -8.70 4.02 6.83
CA ALA A 260 -7.91 2.92 6.30
C ALA A 260 -7.23 3.29 4.98
N VAL A 261 -6.05 2.73 4.75
CA VAL A 261 -5.25 2.95 3.54
C VAL A 261 -4.85 1.63 2.91
N CYS A 262 -4.81 1.58 1.58
CA CYS A 262 -4.22 0.49 0.83
C CYS A 262 -2.72 0.74 0.64
N VAL A 263 -1.89 -0.15 1.19
CA VAL A 263 -0.42 0.00 1.25
C VAL A 263 0.33 -0.88 0.24
N GLU A 264 -0.29 -1.97 -0.22
CA GLU A 264 0.26 -2.88 -1.23
C GLU A 264 -0.81 -3.52 -2.09
N ASN A 265 -0.41 -4.04 -3.25
CA ASN A 265 -1.29 -4.76 -4.17
C ASN A 265 -0.59 -5.97 -4.81
N SER A 266 -1.37 -6.99 -5.14
CA SER A 266 -1.01 -8.12 -6.01
C SER A 266 0.32 -8.79 -5.60
N GLY A 267 1.30 -8.90 -6.52
CA GLY A 267 2.59 -9.52 -6.28
C GLY A 267 3.42 -8.87 -5.17
N SER A 268 3.00 -7.71 -4.67
CA SER A 268 3.57 -7.04 -3.51
C SER A 268 2.96 -7.47 -2.18
N VAL A 269 1.87 -8.24 -2.10
CA VAL A 269 1.31 -8.66 -0.81
C VAL A 269 2.18 -9.71 -0.11
N MET A 270 2.60 -9.41 1.13
CA MET A 270 3.55 -10.26 1.88
C MET A 270 3.39 -10.28 3.43
N PRO A 271 2.19 -10.53 4.00
CA PRO A 271 2.10 -10.74 5.44
C PRO A 271 2.85 -12.02 5.85
N THR A 272 3.72 -11.91 6.85
CA THR A 272 4.60 -13.01 7.29
C THR A 272 4.77 -12.99 8.79
N TYR A 273 4.47 -14.11 9.42
CA TYR A 273 4.54 -14.28 10.87
C TYR A 273 5.81 -15.06 11.27
N PHE A 274 6.44 -14.62 12.35
CA PHE A 274 7.66 -15.19 12.93
C PHE A 274 7.43 -15.44 14.42
N PRO A 275 6.85 -16.58 14.82
CA PRO A 275 6.46 -16.83 16.21
C PRO A 275 7.63 -16.84 17.18
N ASN A 276 8.82 -17.27 16.73
CA ASN A 276 10.02 -17.39 17.55
C ASN A 276 11.08 -16.34 17.16
N GLY A 277 10.65 -15.23 16.55
CA GLY A 277 11.51 -14.20 16.00
C GLY A 277 12.18 -14.56 14.68
N TRP A 278 12.97 -13.63 14.16
CA TRP A 278 13.43 -13.66 12.76
C TRP A 278 14.44 -14.79 12.45
N ASN A 279 15.09 -15.35 13.48
CA ASN A 279 15.96 -16.53 13.35
C ASN A 279 15.19 -17.86 13.39
N GLY A 280 13.89 -17.81 13.70
CA GLY A 280 13.04 -18.98 13.85
C GLY A 280 12.26 -19.34 12.59
N GLU A 281 11.13 -20.02 12.78
CA GLU A 281 10.21 -20.37 11.71
C GLU A 281 9.62 -19.12 11.05
N GLN A 282 9.55 -19.14 9.72
CA GLN A 282 8.89 -18.14 8.92
C GLN A 282 7.59 -18.72 8.34
N ILE A 283 6.46 -18.07 8.66
CA ILE A 283 5.13 -18.51 8.22
C ILE A 283 4.53 -17.44 7.28
N PRO A 284 4.57 -17.64 5.95
CA PRO A 284 3.84 -16.80 5.01
C PRO A 284 2.33 -16.94 5.24
N LEU A 285 1.65 -15.86 5.64
CA LEU A 285 0.20 -15.89 5.85
C LEU A 285 -0.57 -15.81 4.53
N LEU A 286 -0.01 -15.09 3.55
CA LEU A 286 -0.59 -14.96 2.22
C LEU A 286 0.46 -14.57 1.17
N ARG A 287 0.41 -15.18 -0.02
CA ARG A 287 1.16 -14.78 -1.21
C ARG A 287 0.28 -14.90 -2.45
N ALA A 288 0.33 -13.92 -3.33
CA ALA A 288 -0.28 -14.02 -4.66
C ALA A 288 0.56 -14.94 -5.57
N PRO A 289 -0.04 -15.58 -6.60
CA PRO A 289 0.71 -16.40 -7.56
C PRO A 289 1.84 -15.66 -8.30
N ASN A 290 1.72 -14.33 -8.44
CA ASN A 290 2.72 -13.47 -9.06
C ASN A 290 3.63 -12.76 -8.03
N PHE A 291 3.77 -13.31 -6.83
CA PHE A 291 4.59 -12.71 -5.76
C PHE A 291 6.04 -12.46 -6.20
N GLY A 292 6.50 -11.23 -6.01
CA GLY A 292 7.90 -10.85 -6.15
C GLY A 292 8.58 -10.78 -4.78
N PRO A 293 9.79 -11.33 -4.57
CA PRO A 293 10.42 -11.36 -3.24
C PRO A 293 11.04 -10.02 -2.82
N TYR A 294 11.31 -9.11 -3.76
CA TYR A 294 12.02 -7.85 -3.51
C TYR A 294 11.05 -6.67 -3.29
N GLY A 295 11.33 -5.81 -2.32
CA GLY A 295 10.64 -4.55 -2.07
C GLY A 295 11.54 -3.48 -1.47
N ARG A 296 11.12 -2.21 -1.48
CA ARG A 296 11.90 -1.11 -0.90
C ARG A 296 11.65 -0.92 0.60
N ALA A 297 10.45 -1.25 1.06
CA ALA A 297 10.01 -0.94 2.42
C ALA A 297 9.11 -2.04 3.00
N LEU A 298 9.32 -2.33 4.29
CA LEU A 298 8.50 -3.24 5.09
C LEU A 298 8.11 -2.59 6.42
N LEU A 299 6.89 -2.84 6.88
CA LEU A 299 6.46 -2.49 8.24
C LEU A 299 6.48 -3.75 9.11
N ILE A 300 7.22 -3.70 10.20
CA ILE A 300 7.46 -4.82 11.10
C ILE A 300 6.90 -4.50 12.48
N PHE A 301 6.14 -5.43 13.02
CA PHE A 301 5.58 -5.38 14.36
C PHE A 301 6.36 -6.33 15.25
N GLU A 302 6.93 -5.80 16.33
CA GLU A 302 7.36 -6.65 17.45
C GLU A 302 6.15 -6.93 18.32
N LEU A 303 5.69 -8.18 18.32
CA LEU A 303 4.51 -8.60 19.05
C LEU A 303 4.85 -8.81 20.53
N GLU A 304 3.84 -8.67 21.38
CA GLU A 304 4.03 -8.88 22.83
C GLU A 304 4.28 -10.36 23.17
N ASN A 305 3.65 -11.27 22.42
CA ASN A 305 3.78 -12.71 22.55
C ASN A 305 3.51 -13.39 21.19
N SER A 306 3.64 -14.72 21.14
CA SER A 306 3.48 -15.51 19.92
C SER A 306 2.11 -16.21 19.80
N VAL A 307 1.17 -15.90 20.68
CA VAL A 307 -0.16 -16.52 20.70
C VAL A 307 -1.03 -15.87 19.63
N PHE A 308 -1.81 -16.67 18.92
CA PHE A 308 -2.84 -16.20 17.99
C PHE A 308 -4.17 -16.89 18.28
N SER A 309 -5.26 -16.20 17.95
CA SER A 309 -6.62 -16.74 17.96
C SER A 309 -7.26 -16.53 16.60
N SER A 310 -8.13 -17.46 16.19
CA SER A 310 -8.95 -17.29 15.00
C SER A 310 -10.26 -16.60 15.37
N PHE A 311 -10.75 -15.74 14.48
CA PHE A 311 -12.10 -15.18 14.56
C PHE A 311 -12.87 -15.52 13.28
N PRO A 312 -14.20 -15.70 13.34
CA PRO A 312 -14.99 -15.98 12.16
C PRO A 312 -14.98 -14.78 11.21
N VAL A 313 -14.62 -15.01 9.94
CA VAL A 313 -14.83 -14.01 8.89
C VAL A 313 -16.33 -13.98 8.60
N LEU A 314 -17.02 -12.97 9.13
CA LEU A 314 -18.42 -12.72 8.78
C LEU A 314 -18.50 -12.50 7.26
N GLN A 315 -19.05 -13.50 6.54
CA GLN A 315 -19.34 -13.35 5.12
C GLN A 315 -20.37 -12.23 4.95
N GLN A 316 -19.92 -11.09 4.45
CA GLN A 316 -20.85 -10.13 3.86
C GLN A 316 -21.19 -10.65 2.47
N GLY A 317 -22.49 -10.69 2.14
CA GLY A 317 -23.00 -11.23 0.89
C GLY A 317 -22.24 -10.70 -0.33
N ARG A 318 -22.15 -11.53 -1.37
CA ARG A 318 -21.48 -11.21 -2.65
C ARG A 318 -21.82 -9.77 -3.06
N PHE A 319 -20.82 -8.88 -3.03
CA PHE A 319 -20.92 -7.50 -3.52
C PHE A 319 -20.63 -7.43 -5.01
#